data_AF-A0A2H3J6Z4-F1
#
_entry.id   AF-A0A2H3J6Z4-F1
#
_cell.length_a   1.000
_cell.length_b   1.000
_cell.length_c   1.000
_cell.angle_alpha   90.00
_cell.angle_beta   90.00
_cell.angle_gamma   90.00
#
_symmetry.space_group_name_H-M   'P 1'
#
loop_
_entity.id
_entity.type
_entity.pdbx_description
1 polymer ?
#
loop_
_entity_poly.entity_id
_entity_poly.type
_entity_poly.pdbx_seq_one_letter_code
_entity_poly.pdbx_strand_id
1 'polypeptide(L)'
;MDEIKRYLEFGHFDMFPLIGTFRKRDRFWQDDVAKSKQEQPCRQIIIAIHNAVKSDAAEIFDLQSPYRLVLKNHRHNAKDSTIYGHTFCMAFFDKIHAARTVSRLFASFAEVRSSCQAGFMVGMMATPLLSLPTDIWSLGYILGVRECDPEHIEYRQKVDRDLGSHLHGDRHRLKESSKAEEILSRITHSQSLSVSSEYLEAMNKSMDEMRTAFHSHIIQRTLKSTDWEDNPISGLRPYHEHLIIRSLFKFEEKALEDVTRELADNDAAKKAGDLFIAKGKVSS
;
A
#
# COMPACT_ATOMS: atom_id res chain seq x y z
N MET A 1 -20.74 7.82 5.65
CA MET A 1 -22.11 8.00 5.10
C MET A 1 -22.49 9.47 5.07
N ASP A 2 -22.30 10.21 6.17
CA ASP A 2 -22.76 11.60 6.27
C ASP A 2 -22.11 12.57 5.29
N GLU A 3 -20.85 12.34 4.90
CA GLU A 3 -20.16 13.18 3.93
C GLU A 3 -20.74 13.04 2.51
N ILE A 4 -20.97 11.81 2.04
CA ILE A 4 -21.53 11.55 0.70
C ILE A 4 -22.93 12.17 0.57
N LYS A 5 -23.75 12.10 1.62
CA LYS A 5 -25.09 12.70 1.67
C LYS A 5 -25.09 14.22 1.49
N ARG A 6 -23.97 14.92 1.74
CA ARG A 6 -23.87 16.38 1.53
C ARG A 6 -23.76 16.74 0.05
N TYR A 7 -23.21 15.83 -0.76
CA TYR A 7 -22.92 16.08 -2.17
C TYR A 7 -23.91 15.40 -3.12
N LEU A 8 -24.69 14.43 -2.63
CA LEU A 8 -25.72 13.76 -3.42
C LEU A 8 -27.11 14.35 -3.14
N GLU A 9 -27.88 14.56 -4.20
CA GLU A 9 -29.27 14.97 -4.09
C GLU A 9 -30.10 13.88 -3.38
N PHE A 10 -30.96 14.32 -2.45
CA PHE A 10 -31.76 13.42 -1.65
C PHE A 10 -32.70 12.57 -2.52
N GLY A 11 -32.73 11.26 -2.29
CA GLY A 11 -33.60 10.32 -3.02
C GLY A 11 -33.11 9.93 -4.42
N HIS A 12 -32.01 10.54 -4.92
CA HIS A 12 -31.46 10.22 -6.23
C HIS A 12 -30.52 9.01 -6.22
N PHE A 13 -30.02 8.61 -5.05
CA PHE A 13 -29.12 7.48 -4.89
C PHE A 13 -29.51 6.63 -3.68
N ASP A 14 -29.44 5.32 -3.85
CA ASP A 14 -29.59 4.36 -2.75
C ASP A 14 -28.19 3.91 -2.29
N MET A 15 -27.93 4.00 -0.98
CA MET A 15 -26.63 3.68 -0.38
C MET A 15 -26.74 2.47 0.54
N PHE A 16 -25.97 1.43 0.25
CA PHE A 16 -26.00 0.15 0.98
C PHE A 16 -24.67 -0.07 1.72
N PRO A 17 -24.64 0.00 3.06
CA PRO A 17 -23.45 -0.27 3.84
C PRO A 17 -23.21 -1.79 3.93
N LEU A 18 -22.12 -2.27 3.33
CA LEU A 18 -21.68 -3.66 3.44
C LEU A 18 -20.73 -3.81 4.64
N ILE A 19 -21.27 -4.22 5.79
CA ILE A 19 -20.56 -4.29 7.07
C ILE A 19 -20.62 -5.70 7.66
N GLY A 20 -19.51 -6.15 8.25
CA GLY A 20 -19.43 -7.44 8.94
C GLY A 20 -18.97 -8.60 8.05
N THR A 21 -18.95 -9.80 8.63
CA THR A 21 -18.49 -11.02 7.96
C THR A 21 -19.57 -11.58 7.04
N PHE A 22 -19.16 -12.41 6.07
CA PHE A 22 -20.04 -13.08 5.11
C PHE A 22 -21.27 -13.72 5.79
N ARG A 23 -21.05 -14.53 6.83
CA ARG A 23 -22.13 -15.22 7.57
C ARG A 23 -23.16 -14.28 8.22
N LYS A 24 -22.77 -13.05 8.58
CA LYS A 24 -23.69 -12.05 9.15
C LYS A 24 -24.46 -11.28 8.07
N ARG A 25 -24.10 -11.45 6.80
CA ARG A 25 -24.63 -10.75 5.63
C ARG A 25 -25.29 -11.69 4.61
N ASP A 26 -25.71 -12.89 5.04
CA ASP A 26 -26.17 -13.97 4.17
C ASP A 26 -27.35 -13.59 3.26
N ARG A 27 -28.08 -12.51 3.58
CA ARG A 27 -29.17 -11.97 2.76
C ARG A 27 -29.00 -10.53 2.30
N PHE A 28 -27.81 -9.93 2.46
CA PHE A 28 -27.61 -8.51 2.11
C PHE A 28 -28.02 -8.19 0.67
N TRP A 29 -27.65 -9.05 -0.28
CA TRP A 29 -27.94 -8.82 -1.69
C TRP A 29 -29.43 -9.01 -2.02
N GLN A 30 -30.05 -10.02 -1.42
CA GLN A 30 -31.45 -10.39 -1.67
C GLN A 30 -32.45 -9.52 -0.89
N ASP A 31 -32.10 -9.07 0.31
CA ASP A 31 -33.01 -8.37 1.20
C ASP A 31 -32.75 -6.86 1.25
N ASP A 32 -31.51 -6.40 1.10
CA ASP A 32 -31.19 -4.97 1.20
C ASP A 32 -31.07 -4.36 -0.20
N VAL A 33 -30.16 -4.88 -1.03
CA VAL A 33 -29.89 -4.31 -2.35
C VAL A 33 -31.07 -4.52 -3.31
N ALA A 34 -31.72 -5.69 -3.29
CA ALA A 34 -32.88 -5.95 -4.14
C ALA A 34 -34.12 -5.09 -3.80
N LYS A 35 -34.17 -4.48 -2.61
CA LYS A 35 -35.24 -3.54 -2.21
C LYS A 35 -34.95 -2.09 -2.62
N SER A 36 -33.86 -1.85 -3.34
CA SER A 36 -33.54 -0.56 -3.93
C SER A 36 -34.74 0.00 -4.70
N LYS A 37 -35.02 1.28 -4.50
CA LYS A 37 -36.08 2.00 -5.21
C LYS A 37 -35.58 2.58 -6.53
N GLN A 38 -34.27 2.50 -6.79
CA GLN A 38 -33.66 3.02 -8.01
C GLN A 38 -33.83 2.02 -9.16
N GLU A 39 -34.52 2.43 -10.21
CA GLU A 39 -34.64 1.66 -11.46
C GLU A 39 -33.29 1.53 -12.19
N GLN A 40 -32.39 2.52 -12.00
CA GLN A 40 -31.08 2.56 -12.64
C GLN A 40 -30.00 2.02 -11.69
N PRO A 41 -29.26 0.95 -12.06
CA PRO A 41 -28.17 0.41 -11.25
C PRO A 41 -27.05 1.41 -10.94
N CYS A 42 -26.81 2.39 -11.82
CA CYS A 42 -25.79 3.43 -11.61
C CYS A 42 -26.13 4.40 -10.47
N ARG A 43 -27.35 4.35 -9.93
CA ARG A 43 -27.78 5.13 -8.76
C ARG A 43 -27.67 4.35 -7.44
N GLN A 44 -27.09 3.16 -7.48
CA GLN A 44 -26.90 2.31 -6.31
C GLN A 44 -25.43 2.33 -5.92
N ILE A 45 -25.15 2.69 -4.66
CA ILE A 45 -23.79 2.81 -4.13
C ILE A 45 -23.61 1.82 -3.00
N ILE A 46 -22.65 0.91 -3.14
CA ILE A 46 -22.29 -0.04 -2.09
C ILE A 46 -21.04 0.45 -1.39
N ILE A 47 -21.14 0.66 -0.08
CA ILE A 47 -20.03 1.13 0.76
C ILE A 47 -19.55 -0.06 1.58
N ALA A 48 -18.44 -0.66 1.16
CA ALA A 48 -17.85 -1.81 1.83
C ALA A 48 -16.64 -1.42 2.68
N ILE A 49 -16.58 -1.97 3.90
CA ILE A 49 -15.34 -1.93 4.69
C ILE A 49 -14.37 -2.99 4.18
N HIS A 50 -13.05 -2.74 4.28
CA HIS A 50 -12.01 -3.69 3.84
C HIS A 50 -12.19 -5.09 4.42
N ASN A 51 -12.63 -5.20 5.67
CA ASN A 51 -12.88 -6.49 6.32
C ASN A 51 -14.06 -7.27 5.73
N ALA A 52 -15.09 -6.59 5.21
CA ALA A 52 -16.21 -7.24 4.56
C ALA A 52 -15.76 -7.85 3.23
N VAL A 53 -15.01 -7.09 2.42
CA VAL A 53 -14.40 -7.54 1.17
C VAL A 53 -13.49 -8.75 1.39
N LYS A 54 -12.59 -8.68 2.38
CA LYS A 54 -11.74 -9.82 2.78
C LYS A 54 -12.54 -11.04 3.22
N SER A 55 -13.64 -10.83 3.93
CA SER A 55 -14.50 -11.93 4.41
C SER A 55 -15.20 -12.63 3.26
N ASP A 56 -15.65 -11.87 2.26
CA ASP A 56 -16.25 -12.43 1.04
C ASP A 56 -15.22 -13.24 0.26
N ALA A 57 -14.01 -12.69 0.10
CA ALA A 57 -12.93 -13.36 -0.63
C ALA A 57 -12.54 -14.68 0.04
N ALA A 58 -12.39 -14.66 1.37
CA ALA A 58 -12.04 -15.85 2.15
C ALA A 58 -13.10 -16.95 2.05
N GLU A 59 -14.35 -16.61 1.76
CA GLU A 59 -15.42 -17.59 1.64
C GLU A 59 -15.38 -18.31 0.28
N ILE A 60 -15.12 -17.58 -0.81
CA ILE A 60 -15.23 -18.13 -2.17
C ILE A 60 -13.89 -18.51 -2.80
N PHE A 61 -12.77 -17.92 -2.37
CA PHE A 61 -11.45 -18.15 -2.95
C PHE A 61 -10.53 -18.89 -2.00
N ASP A 62 -9.65 -19.71 -2.56
CA ASP A 62 -8.44 -20.16 -1.90
C ASP A 62 -7.38 -19.07 -1.94
N LEU A 63 -7.13 -18.44 -0.79
CA LEU A 63 -6.22 -17.32 -0.62
C LEU A 63 -4.74 -17.75 -0.48
N GLN A 64 -4.40 -19.03 -0.71
CA GLN A 64 -3.00 -19.50 -0.66
C GLN A 64 -2.13 -18.92 -1.79
N SER A 65 -2.71 -18.64 -2.96
CA SER A 65 -2.01 -18.03 -4.09
C SER A 65 -2.54 -16.62 -4.39
N PRO A 66 -1.90 -15.56 -3.88
CA PRO A 66 -2.47 -14.21 -3.90
C PRO A 66 -2.60 -13.58 -5.30
N TYR A 67 -1.98 -14.16 -6.33
CA TYR A 67 -2.04 -13.69 -7.72
C TYR A 67 -2.90 -14.53 -8.66
N ARG A 68 -3.31 -15.72 -8.20
CA ARG A 68 -4.19 -16.63 -8.93
C ARG A 68 -5.10 -17.26 -7.91
N LEU A 69 -6.13 -16.52 -7.54
CA LEU A 69 -7.15 -17.04 -6.63
C LEU A 69 -7.95 -18.11 -7.35
N VAL A 70 -8.05 -19.27 -6.72
CA VAL A 70 -8.82 -20.40 -7.22
C VAL A 70 -10.16 -20.41 -6.50
N LEU A 71 -11.25 -20.49 -7.25
CA LEU A 71 -12.58 -20.68 -6.67
C LEU A 71 -12.62 -21.99 -5.89
N LYS A 72 -13.18 -21.96 -4.68
CA LYS A 72 -13.40 -23.17 -3.89
C LYS A 72 -14.50 -23.99 -4.55
N ASN A 73 -14.16 -25.21 -4.99
CA ASN A 73 -15.04 -26.13 -5.73
C ASN A 73 -16.44 -26.36 -5.14
N HIS A 74 -16.64 -26.14 -3.83
CA HIS A 74 -17.93 -26.40 -3.15
C HIS A 74 -18.80 -25.16 -2.96
N ARG A 75 -18.41 -23.99 -3.50
CA ARG A 75 -19.06 -22.71 -3.21
C ARG A 75 -19.38 -21.84 -4.42
N HIS A 76 -19.50 -22.43 -5.61
CA HIS A 76 -19.98 -21.71 -6.79
C HIS A 76 -21.31 -20.97 -6.53
N ASN A 77 -22.24 -21.60 -5.80
CA ASN A 77 -23.54 -21.02 -5.45
C ASN A 77 -23.44 -19.87 -4.43
N ALA A 78 -22.33 -19.74 -3.70
CA ALA A 78 -22.14 -18.67 -2.72
C ALA A 78 -21.59 -17.37 -3.35
N LYS A 79 -21.10 -17.43 -4.61
CA LYS A 79 -20.53 -16.28 -5.30
C LYS A 79 -21.55 -15.15 -5.44
N ASP A 80 -22.79 -15.49 -5.77
CA ASP A 80 -23.91 -14.54 -5.93
C ASP A 80 -24.36 -13.88 -4.61
N SER A 81 -23.83 -14.36 -3.47
CA SER A 81 -24.05 -13.77 -2.15
C SER A 81 -22.85 -12.94 -1.67
N THR A 82 -21.87 -12.71 -2.54
CA THR A 82 -20.67 -11.89 -2.27
C THR A 82 -20.55 -10.77 -3.29
N ILE A 83 -19.72 -9.77 -2.99
CA ILE A 83 -19.38 -8.72 -3.97
C ILE A 83 -18.89 -9.28 -5.32
N TYR A 84 -18.27 -10.47 -5.32
CA TYR A 84 -17.63 -11.05 -6.50
C TYR A 84 -18.60 -11.68 -7.49
N GLY A 85 -19.87 -11.88 -7.10
CA GLY A 85 -20.95 -12.33 -7.99
C GLY A 85 -21.63 -11.21 -8.75
N HIS A 86 -21.24 -9.95 -8.51
CA HIS A 86 -21.92 -8.79 -9.08
C HIS A 86 -20.99 -7.97 -9.96
N THR A 87 -21.59 -7.34 -10.97
CA THR A 87 -20.90 -6.40 -11.86
C THR A 87 -21.04 -4.97 -11.34
N PHE A 88 -19.94 -4.22 -11.33
CA PHE A 88 -19.95 -2.81 -10.94
C PHE A 88 -19.58 -1.89 -12.09
N CYS A 89 -20.21 -0.71 -12.15
CA CYS A 89 -19.78 0.32 -13.10
C CYS A 89 -18.41 0.90 -12.70
N MET A 90 -18.23 1.17 -11.40
CA MET A 90 -17.02 1.76 -10.84
C MET A 90 -16.66 1.12 -9.51
N ALA A 91 -15.36 1.00 -9.22
CA ALA A 91 -14.84 0.60 -7.91
C ALA A 91 -13.87 1.64 -7.36
N PHE A 92 -14.13 2.13 -6.15
CA PHE A 92 -13.28 3.10 -5.45
C PHE A 92 -12.65 2.45 -4.23
N PHE A 93 -11.32 2.47 -4.16
CA PHE A 93 -10.56 1.93 -3.05
C PHE A 93 -9.99 3.07 -2.20
N ASP A 94 -10.67 3.44 -1.12
CA ASP A 94 -10.07 4.36 -0.14
C ASP A 94 -8.95 3.68 0.65
N LYS A 95 -7.91 4.47 0.96
CA LYS A 95 -6.67 4.04 1.61
C LYS A 95 -6.07 2.80 0.93
N ILE A 96 -6.02 2.81 -0.41
CA ILE A 96 -5.57 1.65 -1.21
C ILE A 96 -4.17 1.15 -0.84
N HIS A 97 -3.32 2.02 -0.29
CA HIS A 97 -2.00 1.63 0.23
C HIS A 97 -2.04 0.53 1.31
N ALA A 98 -3.17 0.27 1.96
CA ALA A 98 -3.34 -0.89 2.83
C ALA A 98 -3.18 -2.23 2.08
N ALA A 99 -3.40 -2.23 0.77
CA ALA A 99 -3.27 -3.36 -0.14
C ALA A 99 -1.97 -3.35 -0.96
N ARG A 100 -1.01 -2.47 -0.64
CA ARG A 100 0.27 -2.35 -1.39
C ARG A 100 1.15 -3.60 -1.29
N THR A 101 1.03 -4.34 -0.19
CA THR A 101 1.78 -5.57 0.03
C THR A 101 0.90 -6.77 -0.22
N VAL A 102 1.50 -7.81 -0.81
CA VAL A 102 0.88 -9.10 -1.11
C VAL A 102 0.32 -9.70 0.18
N SER A 103 -1.00 -9.65 0.28
CA SER A 103 -1.75 -10.00 1.48
C SER A 103 -3.13 -10.49 1.07
N ARG A 104 -3.91 -10.99 2.04
CA ARG A 104 -5.30 -11.34 1.79
C ARG A 104 -6.11 -10.14 1.28
N LEU A 105 -5.80 -8.92 1.74
CA LEU A 105 -6.49 -7.71 1.27
C LEU A 105 -6.13 -7.40 -0.18
N PHE A 106 -4.85 -7.46 -0.53
CA PHE A 106 -4.39 -7.34 -1.92
C PHE A 106 -5.12 -8.33 -2.82
N ALA A 107 -5.12 -9.62 -2.47
CA ALA A 107 -5.79 -10.65 -3.26
C ALA A 107 -7.31 -10.39 -3.38
N SER A 108 -7.94 -9.91 -2.29
CA SER A 108 -9.36 -9.57 -2.30
C SER A 108 -9.68 -8.41 -3.25
N PHE A 109 -8.81 -7.39 -3.35
CA PHE A 109 -8.98 -6.25 -4.25
C PHE A 109 -8.66 -6.61 -5.70
N ALA A 110 -7.60 -7.39 -5.90
CA ALA A 110 -7.25 -7.98 -7.19
C ALA A 110 -8.44 -8.74 -7.81
N GLU A 111 -9.19 -9.50 -7.00
CA GLU A 111 -10.36 -10.21 -7.49
C GLU A 111 -11.57 -9.31 -7.76
N VAL A 112 -11.65 -8.11 -7.18
CA VAL A 112 -12.70 -7.16 -7.58
C VAL A 112 -12.48 -6.76 -9.04
N ARG A 113 -11.23 -6.55 -9.46
CA ARG A 113 -10.89 -6.29 -10.86
C ARG A 113 -11.29 -7.47 -11.75
N SER A 114 -10.85 -8.68 -11.41
CA SER A 114 -11.03 -9.86 -12.27
C SER A 114 -12.47 -10.38 -12.30
N SER A 115 -13.14 -10.44 -11.14
CA SER A 115 -14.43 -11.10 -10.99
C SER A 115 -15.63 -10.17 -11.14
N CYS A 116 -15.52 -8.88 -10.76
CA CYS A 116 -16.66 -7.95 -10.79
C CYS A 116 -16.79 -7.15 -12.09
N GLN A 117 -15.93 -7.38 -13.09
CA GLN A 117 -15.94 -6.66 -14.38
C GLN A 117 -16.09 -5.14 -14.23
N ALA A 118 -15.41 -4.55 -13.24
CA ALA A 118 -15.54 -3.13 -12.95
C ALA A 118 -15.07 -2.30 -14.15
N GLY A 119 -15.94 -1.47 -14.72
CA GLY A 119 -15.63 -0.67 -15.91
C GLY A 119 -14.55 0.38 -15.68
N PHE A 120 -14.44 0.89 -14.45
CA PHE A 120 -13.44 1.88 -14.05
C PHE A 120 -13.05 1.71 -12.58
N MET A 121 -11.76 1.87 -12.26
CA MET A 121 -11.24 1.69 -10.90
C MET A 121 -10.40 2.89 -10.46
N VAL A 122 -10.60 3.30 -9.21
CA VAL A 122 -9.86 4.43 -8.62
C VAL A 122 -9.29 4.02 -7.26
N GLY A 123 -7.98 4.19 -7.11
CA GLY A 123 -7.30 4.06 -5.83
C GLY A 123 -7.08 5.44 -5.21
N MET A 124 -7.55 5.63 -3.98
CA MET A 124 -7.39 6.88 -3.25
C MET A 124 -6.43 6.69 -2.07
N MET A 125 -5.49 7.62 -1.93
CA MET A 125 -4.58 7.67 -0.79
C MET A 125 -4.03 9.07 -0.60
N ALA A 126 -3.87 9.48 0.67
CA ALA A 126 -3.34 10.80 1.02
C ALA A 126 -1.81 10.84 1.03
N THR A 127 -1.16 9.73 1.37
CA THR A 127 0.29 9.65 1.58
C THR A 127 0.90 8.56 0.69
N PRO A 128 1.52 8.90 -0.45
CA PRO A 128 2.22 7.96 -1.33
C PRO A 128 3.55 7.51 -0.76
N LEU A 129 3.55 7.06 0.50
CA LEU A 129 4.69 6.34 1.08
C LEU A 129 4.66 4.91 0.53
N LEU A 130 5.11 4.79 -0.72
CA LEU A 130 5.41 3.53 -1.38
C LEU A 130 6.93 3.43 -1.45
N SER A 131 7.50 2.70 -0.49
CA SER A 131 8.95 2.62 -0.32
C SER A 131 9.61 1.60 -1.25
N LEU A 132 8.83 0.76 -1.92
CA LEU A 132 9.34 -0.31 -2.76
C LEU A 132 8.67 -0.30 -4.14
N PRO A 133 9.41 -0.59 -5.23
CA PRO A 133 8.82 -0.75 -6.56
C PRO A 133 7.70 -1.80 -6.59
N THR A 134 7.82 -2.87 -5.79
CA THR A 134 6.83 -3.94 -5.73
C THR A 134 5.55 -3.55 -4.99
N ASP A 135 5.59 -2.52 -4.12
CA ASP A 135 4.39 -1.92 -3.56
C ASP A 135 3.60 -1.18 -4.65
N ILE A 136 4.30 -0.41 -5.50
CA ILE A 136 3.69 0.30 -6.64
C ILE A 136 3.10 -0.68 -7.64
N TRP A 137 3.87 -1.71 -8.01
CA TRP A 137 3.42 -2.76 -8.92
C TRP A 137 2.13 -3.43 -8.43
N SER A 138 2.04 -3.72 -7.14
CA SER A 138 0.84 -4.35 -6.54
C SER A 138 -0.39 -3.45 -6.64
N LEU A 139 -0.23 -2.13 -6.46
CA LEU A 139 -1.33 -1.20 -6.67
C LEU A 139 -1.73 -1.11 -8.16
N GLY A 140 -0.76 -1.15 -9.07
CA GLY A 140 -1.02 -1.17 -10.51
C GLY A 140 -1.78 -2.41 -10.95
N TYR A 141 -1.41 -3.57 -10.38
CA TYR A 141 -2.11 -4.83 -10.59
C TYR A 141 -3.59 -4.73 -10.19
N ILE A 142 -3.87 -4.16 -9.01
CA ILE A 142 -5.25 -3.93 -8.54
C ILE A 142 -5.99 -2.97 -9.48
N LEU A 143 -5.34 -1.89 -9.91
CA LEU A 143 -5.98 -0.77 -10.62
C LEU A 143 -6.09 -0.94 -12.14
N GLY A 144 -5.48 -1.95 -12.74
CA GLY A 144 -5.57 -2.10 -14.20
C GLY A 144 -4.42 -1.51 -15.00
N VAL A 145 -3.29 -1.19 -14.38
CA VAL A 145 -2.14 -0.66 -15.11
C VAL A 145 -1.51 -1.79 -15.93
N ARG A 146 -1.42 -1.60 -17.25
CA ARG A 146 -1.02 -2.65 -18.21
C ARG A 146 0.34 -3.26 -17.86
N GLU A 147 1.32 -2.44 -17.50
CA GLU A 147 2.67 -2.86 -17.13
C GLU A 147 2.70 -3.70 -15.84
N CYS A 148 1.60 -3.72 -15.09
CA CYS A 148 1.43 -4.48 -13.85
C CYS A 148 0.46 -5.65 -14.02
N ASP A 149 0.12 -6.06 -15.24
CA ASP A 149 -0.81 -7.16 -15.48
C ASP A 149 -0.25 -8.53 -15.08
N PRO A 150 -1.10 -9.56 -14.93
CA PRO A 150 -0.67 -10.90 -14.55
C PRO A 150 0.42 -11.50 -15.45
N GLU A 151 0.46 -11.11 -16.73
CA GLU A 151 1.50 -11.50 -17.69
C GLU A 151 2.89 -11.00 -17.30
N HIS A 152 2.97 -9.93 -16.50
CA HIS A 152 4.20 -9.32 -16.02
C HIS A 152 4.54 -9.73 -14.58
N ILE A 153 3.92 -10.78 -14.03
CA ILE A 153 4.23 -11.25 -12.66
C ILE A 153 5.71 -11.64 -12.50
N GLU A 154 6.35 -12.13 -13.57
CA GLU A 154 7.77 -12.48 -13.57
C GLU A 154 8.67 -11.27 -13.36
N TYR A 155 8.27 -10.09 -13.86
CA TYR A 155 8.97 -8.84 -13.60
C TYR A 155 8.99 -8.53 -12.11
N ARG A 156 7.83 -8.63 -11.44
CA ARG A 156 7.74 -8.42 -9.99
C ARG A 156 8.64 -9.39 -9.22
N GLN A 157 8.58 -10.68 -9.58
CA GLN A 157 9.40 -11.71 -8.94
C GLN A 157 10.90 -11.51 -9.21
N LYS A 158 11.27 -10.98 -10.37
CA LYS A 158 12.65 -10.60 -10.68
C LYS A 158 13.11 -9.44 -9.79
N VAL A 159 12.32 -8.37 -9.69
CA VAL A 159 12.65 -7.22 -8.83
C VAL A 159 12.85 -7.65 -7.38
N ASP A 160 11.94 -8.46 -6.81
CA ASP A 160 12.11 -8.97 -5.43
C ASP A 160 13.40 -9.79 -5.26
N ARG A 161 13.76 -10.63 -6.24
CA ARG A 161 14.99 -11.43 -6.22
C ARG A 161 16.24 -10.58 -6.34
N ASP A 162 16.27 -9.64 -7.29
CA ASP A 162 17.41 -8.77 -7.56
C ASP A 162 17.67 -7.88 -6.35
N LEU A 163 16.64 -7.24 -5.79
CA LEU A 163 16.76 -6.44 -4.57
C LEU A 163 17.23 -7.28 -3.37
N GLY A 164 16.72 -8.51 -3.21
CA GLY A 164 17.17 -9.43 -2.16
C GLY A 164 18.64 -9.82 -2.30
N SER A 165 19.09 -10.10 -3.53
CA SER A 165 20.46 -10.45 -3.85
C SER A 165 21.44 -9.31 -3.57
N HIS A 166 21.16 -8.10 -4.09
CA HIS A 166 21.99 -6.92 -3.85
C HIS A 166 22.03 -6.55 -2.37
N LEU A 167 20.92 -6.68 -1.64
CA LEU A 167 20.91 -6.45 -0.21
C LEU A 167 21.81 -7.43 0.54
N HIS A 168 21.83 -8.70 0.13
CA HIS A 168 22.71 -9.71 0.72
C HIS A 168 24.19 -9.42 0.39
N GLY A 169 24.49 -9.04 -0.86
CA GLY A 169 25.83 -8.65 -1.29
C GLY A 169 26.36 -7.43 -0.53
N ASP A 170 25.54 -6.37 -0.40
CA ASP A 170 25.89 -5.18 0.40
C ASP A 170 26.16 -5.57 1.86
N ARG A 171 25.33 -6.43 2.47
CA ARG A 171 25.56 -6.94 3.83
C ARG A 171 26.87 -7.74 3.94
N HIS A 172 27.22 -8.53 2.93
CA HIS A 172 28.46 -9.31 2.92
C HIS A 172 29.69 -8.39 2.84
N ARG A 173 29.68 -7.42 1.91
CA ARG A 173 30.74 -6.41 1.78
C ARG A 173 30.94 -5.59 3.06
N LEU A 174 29.85 -5.27 3.75
CA LEU A 174 29.90 -4.57 5.04
C LEU A 174 30.57 -5.42 6.13
N LYS A 175 30.34 -6.73 6.13
CA LYS A 175 31.02 -7.68 7.04
C LYS A 175 32.51 -7.83 6.73
N GLU A 176 32.85 -8.04 5.46
CA GLU A 176 34.24 -8.26 5.04
C GLU A 176 35.13 -7.04 5.22
N SER A 177 34.58 -5.84 5.01
CA SER A 177 35.38 -4.61 5.09
C SER A 177 35.78 -4.21 6.51
N SER A 178 35.27 -4.87 7.57
CA SER A 178 35.41 -4.43 8.98
C SER A 178 35.03 -2.96 9.22
N LYS A 179 34.40 -2.29 8.24
CA LYS A 179 33.93 -0.91 8.31
C LYS A 179 32.54 -0.80 8.90
N ALA A 180 31.94 -1.92 9.34
CA ALA A 180 30.62 -1.92 9.96
C ALA A 180 30.55 -0.96 11.16
N GLU A 181 31.59 -0.93 11.99
CA GLU A 181 31.72 0.00 13.13
C GLU A 181 31.93 1.46 12.70
N GLU A 182 32.76 1.70 11.68
CA GLU A 182 32.99 3.04 11.10
C GLU A 182 31.71 3.60 10.45
N ILE A 183 30.92 2.74 9.84
CA ILE A 183 29.64 3.07 9.23
C ILE A 183 28.58 3.34 10.31
N LEU A 184 28.48 2.48 11.33
CA LEU A 184 27.60 2.70 12.47
C LEU A 184 27.95 4.00 13.20
N SER A 185 29.24 4.29 13.39
CA SER A 185 29.68 5.54 14.02
C SER A 185 29.34 6.76 13.14
N ARG A 186 29.53 6.71 11.82
CA ARG A 186 29.14 7.82 10.93
C ARG A 186 27.63 8.01 10.82
N ILE A 187 26.84 6.92 10.83
CA ILE A 187 25.37 6.98 10.83
C ILE A 187 24.85 7.64 12.10
N THR A 188 25.36 7.23 13.27
CA THR A 188 24.98 7.78 14.59
C THR A 188 25.38 9.25 14.73
N HIS A 189 26.50 9.67 14.12
CA HIS A 189 26.94 11.07 14.10
C HIS A 189 26.34 11.89 12.95
N SER A 190 25.34 11.37 12.23
CA SER A 190 24.67 12.05 11.11
C SER A 190 25.61 12.52 9.99
N GLN A 191 26.77 11.89 9.84
CA GLN A 191 27.69 12.17 8.75
C GLN A 191 27.23 11.44 7.48
N SER A 192 27.36 12.09 6.31
CA SER A 192 26.99 11.50 5.03
C SER A 192 27.91 10.33 4.69
N LEU A 193 27.32 9.17 4.43
CA LEU A 193 28.04 8.01 3.92
C LEU A 193 27.85 7.94 2.41
N SER A 194 28.92 8.16 1.64
CA SER A 194 28.96 7.80 0.22
C SER A 194 29.38 6.34 0.05
N VAL A 195 28.61 5.42 0.66
CA VAL A 195 28.79 3.99 0.38
C VAL A 195 27.92 3.69 -0.84
N SER A 196 28.54 3.40 -1.99
CA SER A 196 27.81 2.87 -3.15
C SER A 196 27.13 1.57 -2.74
N SER A 197 25.79 1.59 -2.76
CA SER A 197 24.94 0.45 -2.43
C SER A 197 24.31 -0.02 -3.74
N GLU A 198 24.65 -1.24 -4.13
CA GLU A 198 24.07 -1.86 -5.32
C GLU A 198 22.56 -2.02 -5.15
N TYR A 199 22.10 -2.22 -3.91
CA TYR A 199 20.68 -2.26 -3.57
C TYR A 199 19.98 -0.93 -3.90
N LEU A 200 20.53 0.21 -3.49
CA LEU A 200 19.92 1.51 -3.76
C LEU A 200 19.91 1.85 -5.26
N GLU A 201 20.97 1.49 -5.99
CA GLU A 201 21.03 1.67 -7.44
C GLU A 201 19.95 0.83 -8.16
N ALA A 202 19.84 -0.46 -7.81
CA ALA A 202 18.81 -1.35 -8.35
C ALA A 202 17.39 -0.87 -7.99
N MET A 203 17.18 -0.44 -6.74
CA MET A 203 15.91 0.10 -6.27
C MET A 203 15.51 1.35 -7.05
N ASN A 204 16.40 2.33 -7.21
CA ASN A 204 16.12 3.56 -7.94
C ASN A 204 15.77 3.27 -9.40
N LYS A 205 16.51 2.36 -10.05
CA LYS A 205 16.21 1.94 -11.43
C LYS A 205 14.81 1.35 -11.55
N SER A 206 14.43 0.42 -10.68
CA SER A 206 13.08 -0.15 -10.68
C SER A 206 11.99 0.86 -10.32
N MET A 207 12.29 1.83 -9.44
CA MET A 207 11.37 2.93 -9.13
C MET A 207 11.12 3.82 -10.35
N ASP A 208 12.15 4.12 -11.16
CA ASP A 208 12.01 4.93 -12.37
C ASP A 208 11.19 4.21 -13.46
N GLU A 209 11.34 2.90 -13.59
CA GLU A 209 10.48 2.07 -14.44
C GLU A 209 9.01 2.16 -13.99
N MET A 210 8.73 2.04 -12.69
CA MET A 210 7.38 2.18 -12.14
C MET A 210 6.82 3.60 -12.31
N ARG A 211 7.64 4.65 -12.12
CA ARG A 211 7.22 6.04 -12.37
C ARG A 211 6.78 6.25 -13.80
N THR A 212 7.52 5.65 -14.74
CA THR A 212 7.19 5.72 -16.18
C THR A 212 5.86 5.04 -16.47
N ALA A 213 5.64 3.83 -15.93
CA ALA A 213 4.37 3.10 -16.10
C ALA A 213 3.15 3.88 -15.53
N PHE A 214 3.35 4.59 -14.42
CA PHE A 214 2.27 5.32 -13.74
C PHE A 214 2.09 6.78 -14.17
N HIS A 215 2.90 7.29 -15.09
CA HIS A 215 2.92 8.71 -15.44
C HIS A 215 1.54 9.26 -15.83
N SER A 216 0.76 8.50 -16.60
CA SER A 216 -0.59 8.87 -17.05
C SER A 216 -1.72 8.41 -16.12
N HIS A 217 -1.38 7.78 -14.98
CA HIS A 217 -2.34 7.11 -14.09
C HIS A 217 -2.46 7.78 -12.72
N ILE A 218 -1.55 8.69 -12.36
CA ILE A 218 -1.52 9.34 -11.05
C ILE A 218 -1.93 10.80 -11.18
N ILE A 219 -2.89 11.20 -10.34
CA ILE A 219 -3.18 12.61 -10.06
C ILE A 219 -2.76 12.88 -8.63
N GLN A 220 -1.74 13.72 -8.46
CA GLN A 220 -1.26 14.14 -7.15
C GLN A 220 -1.30 15.66 -7.05
N ARG A 221 -1.96 16.18 -6.01
CA ARG A 221 -1.88 17.58 -5.61
C ARG A 221 -1.14 17.67 -4.28
N THR A 222 -0.30 18.69 -4.13
CA THR A 222 0.50 18.93 -2.92
C THR A 222 0.11 20.27 -2.30
N LEU A 223 0.64 20.58 -1.11
CA LEU A 223 0.48 21.90 -0.49
C LEU A 223 1.00 23.05 -1.35
N LYS A 224 1.91 22.76 -2.28
CA LYS A 224 2.49 23.72 -3.24
C LYS A 224 1.69 23.80 -4.54
N SER A 225 0.65 23.00 -4.73
CA SER A 225 -0.18 23.06 -5.93
C SER A 225 -0.98 24.36 -5.96
N THR A 226 -0.97 25.01 -7.11
CA THR A 226 -1.71 26.24 -7.39
C THR A 226 -2.93 25.97 -8.26
N ASP A 227 -3.93 26.84 -8.19
CA ASP A 227 -5.07 26.86 -9.10
C ASP A 227 -4.70 27.49 -10.45
N TRP A 228 -5.70 27.73 -11.29
CA TRP A 228 -5.52 28.32 -12.62
C TRP A 228 -5.14 29.82 -12.58
N GLU A 229 -5.26 30.47 -11.43
CA GLU A 229 -4.87 31.87 -11.16
C GLU A 229 -3.55 31.96 -10.35
N ASP A 230 -2.80 30.86 -10.25
CA ASP A 230 -1.59 30.72 -9.44
C ASP A 230 -1.77 30.89 -7.92
N ASN A 231 -3.01 30.82 -7.41
CA ASN A 231 -3.26 30.87 -5.97
C ASN A 231 -3.06 29.49 -5.32
N PRO A 232 -2.49 29.40 -4.09
CA PRO A 232 -2.34 28.13 -3.39
C PRO A 232 -3.68 27.44 -3.12
N ILE A 233 -3.86 26.20 -3.60
CA ILE A 233 -5.11 25.44 -3.42
C ILE A 233 -5.36 25.08 -1.95
N SER A 234 -4.30 24.91 -1.15
CA SER A 234 -4.44 24.37 0.20
C SER A 234 -5.23 25.29 1.14
N GLY A 235 -5.20 26.61 0.92
CA GLY A 235 -5.74 27.61 1.85
C GLY A 235 -5.14 27.53 3.27
N LEU A 236 -4.08 26.72 3.48
CA LEU A 236 -3.48 26.49 4.77
C LEU A 236 -2.45 27.59 5.08
N ARG A 237 -2.36 27.94 6.36
CA ARG A 237 -1.29 28.83 6.84
C ARG A 237 0.06 28.12 6.73
N PRO A 238 1.17 28.88 6.61
CA PRO A 238 2.51 28.31 6.62
C PRO A 238 2.73 27.36 7.81
N TYR A 239 3.32 26.19 7.52
CA TYR A 239 3.71 25.22 8.53
C TYR A 239 4.93 25.72 9.32
N HIS A 240 4.88 25.64 10.64
CA HIS A 240 5.99 25.94 11.53
C HIS A 240 6.33 24.71 12.37
N GLU A 241 7.55 24.19 12.20
CA GLU A 241 8.06 23.11 13.02
C GLU A 241 8.75 23.67 14.26
N HIS A 242 8.34 23.20 15.44
CA HIS A 242 8.99 23.54 16.71
C HIS A 242 9.69 22.30 17.25
N LEU A 243 11.02 22.27 17.11
CA LEU A 243 11.84 21.18 17.67
C LEU A 243 12.12 21.45 19.14
N ILE A 244 11.58 20.61 20.01
CA ILE A 244 11.88 20.64 21.45
C ILE A 244 12.93 19.57 21.72
N ILE A 245 14.20 19.98 21.73
CA ILE A 245 15.31 19.10 22.07
C ILE A 245 15.42 19.05 23.59
N ARG A 246 15.34 17.85 24.16
CA ARG A 246 15.57 17.60 25.59
C ARG A 246 16.85 16.82 25.77
N SER A 247 17.64 17.22 26.77
CA SER A 247 18.73 16.40 27.27
C SER A 247 18.16 15.14 27.93
N LEU A 248 18.79 14.01 27.69
CA LEU A 248 18.48 12.76 28.39
C LEU A 248 18.79 12.93 29.88
N PHE A 249 18.05 12.23 30.74
CA PHE A 249 18.44 12.10 32.14
C PHE A 249 19.63 11.15 32.28
N LYS A 250 20.46 11.32 33.31
CA LYS A 250 21.66 10.49 33.54
C LYS A 250 21.41 8.98 33.52
N PHE A 251 20.22 8.54 33.99
CA PHE A 251 19.87 7.12 33.96
C PHE A 251 19.47 6.63 32.56
N GLU A 252 18.91 7.51 31.71
CA GLU A 252 18.60 7.23 30.30
C GLU A 252 19.88 7.23 29.46
N GLU A 253 20.83 8.13 29.74
CA GLU A 253 22.17 8.11 29.14
C GLU A 253 22.86 6.78 29.42
N LYS A 254 22.86 6.33 30.68
CA LYS A 254 23.44 5.04 31.06
C LYS A 254 22.75 3.86 30.38
N ALA A 255 21.42 3.86 30.32
CA ALA A 255 20.68 2.82 29.62
C ALA A 255 20.98 2.81 28.10
N LEU A 256 21.16 3.99 27.49
CA LEU A 256 21.54 4.11 26.08
C LEU A 256 22.97 3.61 25.84
N GLU A 257 23.90 3.90 26.75
CA GLU A 257 25.28 3.39 26.71
C GLU A 257 25.33 1.86 26.86
N ASP A 258 24.55 1.31 27.78
CA ASP A 258 24.45 -0.15 28.01
C ASP A 258 23.87 -0.85 26.76
N VAL A 259 22.80 -0.29 26.18
CA VAL A 259 22.25 -0.77 24.90
C VAL A 259 23.30 -0.64 23.79
N THR A 260 24.01 0.48 23.68
CA THR A 260 25.03 0.68 22.63
C THR A 260 26.18 -0.33 22.76
N ARG A 261 26.57 -0.69 23.99
CA ARG A 261 27.58 -1.70 24.27
C ARG A 261 27.11 -3.11 23.92
N GLU A 262 25.90 -3.49 24.34
CA GLU A 262 25.29 -4.77 23.94
C GLU A 262 25.07 -4.87 22.42
N LEU A 263 24.79 -3.75 21.75
CA LEU A 263 24.64 -3.66 20.30
C LEU A 263 25.97 -3.84 19.55
N ALA A 264 27.09 -3.38 20.13
CA ALA A 264 28.42 -3.59 19.58
C ALA A 264 28.86 -5.05 19.69
N ASP A 265 28.54 -5.71 20.81
CA ASP A 265 28.93 -7.10 21.07
C ASP A 265 28.09 -8.15 20.31
N ASN A 266 26.83 -7.85 19.96
CA ASN A 266 25.89 -8.79 19.33
C ASN A 266 25.52 -8.44 17.87
N ASP A 267 26.46 -8.62 16.93
CA ASP A 267 26.17 -8.64 15.48
C ASP A 267 25.92 -7.25 14.85
N ALA A 268 26.85 -6.32 15.11
CA ALA A 268 26.89 -4.95 14.58
C ALA A 268 26.64 -4.88 13.05
N ALA A 269 27.15 -5.85 12.28
CA ALA A 269 27.01 -5.87 10.83
C ALA A 269 25.57 -6.16 10.35
N LYS A 270 24.81 -6.98 11.07
CA LYS A 270 23.39 -7.25 10.74
C LYS A 270 22.55 -5.98 10.92
N LYS A 271 22.81 -5.24 11.98
CA LYS A 271 22.08 -4.00 12.33
C LYS A 271 22.50 -2.80 11.49
N ALA A 272 23.77 -2.68 11.11
CA ALA A 272 24.21 -1.66 10.16
C ALA A 272 23.47 -1.80 8.81
N GLY A 273 23.28 -3.04 8.34
CA GLY A 273 22.48 -3.34 7.16
C GLY A 273 21.00 -2.92 7.32
N ASP A 274 20.39 -3.19 8.47
CA ASP A 274 18.99 -2.82 8.73
C ASP A 274 18.80 -1.30 8.89
N LEU A 275 19.78 -0.58 9.47
CA LEU A 275 19.76 0.88 9.60
C LEU A 275 19.97 1.61 8.27
N PHE A 276 20.80 1.08 7.37
CA PHE A 276 20.95 1.61 6.01
C PHE A 276 19.61 1.58 5.25
N ILE A 277 18.85 0.48 5.38
CA ILE A 277 17.50 0.36 4.82
C ILE A 277 16.55 1.38 5.46
N ALA A 278 16.63 1.57 6.78
CA ALA A 278 15.79 2.53 7.50
C ALA A 278 16.08 3.98 7.10
N LYS A 279 17.36 4.36 6.92
CA LYS A 279 17.73 5.74 6.52
C LYS A 279 17.39 6.03 5.06
N GLY A 280 17.56 5.05 4.17
CA GLY A 280 17.09 5.15 2.78
C GLY A 280 15.57 5.32 2.64
N LYS A 281 14.79 4.89 3.64
CA LYS A 281 13.33 5.12 3.73
C LYS A 281 12.93 6.49 4.28
N VAL A 282 13.84 7.23 4.91
CA VAL A 282 13.56 8.54 5.55
C VAL A 282 14.01 9.70 4.68
N SER A 283 14.89 9.47 3.71
CA SER A 283 15.45 10.50 2.81
C SER A 283 14.80 10.57 1.43
N SER A 284 13.60 10.01 1.24
CA SER A 284 12.84 10.05 -0.03
C SER A 284 11.47 10.68 0.15
#